data_AF-A0A563U7M8-F1
#
_entry.id   AF-A0A563U7M8-F1
#
_cell.length_a   1.000
_cell.length_b   1.000
_cell.length_c   1.000
_cell.angle_alpha   90.00
_cell.angle_beta   90.00
_cell.angle_gamma   90.00
#
_symmetry.space_group_name_H-M   'P 1'
#
loop_
_entity.id
_entity.type
_entity.pdbx_description
1 polymer ?
#
loop_
_entity_poly.entity_id
_entity_poly.type
_entity_poly.pdbx_seq_one_letter_code
_entity_poly.pdbx_strand_id
1 'polypeptide(L)'
;MKKKIYLIAMTMLLTVAAFNSNAATFNDDKKAFKEAAANMTQEQKDARVAEIKQRVEEIKAMDKSGLNKAEKKELKSELKSLKHEAQAMGGGGVYLSVGAIIIIILVLILIL
;
A
#
# COMPACT_ATOMS: atom_id res chain seq x y z
N MET A 1 -46.98 -22.95 10.18
CA MET A 1 -45.74 -23.35 10.90
C MET A 1 -44.56 -23.55 9.96
N LYS A 2 -44.73 -24.25 8.83
CA LYS A 2 -43.67 -24.48 7.82
C LYS A 2 -42.98 -23.19 7.31
N LYS A 3 -43.75 -22.13 7.02
CA LYS A 3 -43.21 -20.82 6.58
C LYS A 3 -42.30 -20.14 7.62
N LYS A 4 -42.60 -20.28 8.92
CA LYS A 4 -41.76 -19.73 10.00
C LYS A 4 -40.46 -20.55 10.15
N ILE A 5 -40.53 -21.87 9.93
CA ILE A 5 -39.35 -22.75 9.93
C ILE A 5 -38.42 -22.40 8.76
N TYR A 6 -38.96 -22.18 7.55
CA TYR A 6 -38.14 -21.73 6.41
C TYR A 6 -37.52 -20.35 6.64
N LEU A 7 -38.23 -19.44 7.30
CA LEU A 7 -37.71 -18.11 7.63
C LEU A 7 -36.55 -18.20 8.63
N ILE A 8 -36.67 -19.03 9.67
CA ILE A 8 -35.60 -19.27 10.65
C ILE A 8 -34.38 -19.95 9.98
N ALA A 9 -34.62 -20.94 9.11
CA ALA A 9 -33.55 -21.61 8.37
C ALA A 9 -32.82 -20.65 7.43
N MET A 10 -33.54 -19.76 6.75
CA MET A 10 -32.95 -18.75 5.88
C MET A 10 -32.10 -17.73 6.65
N THR A 11 -32.58 -17.28 7.82
CA THR A 11 -31.81 -16.37 8.67
C THR A 11 -30.53 -17.03 9.22
N MET A 12 -30.57 -18.31 9.59
CA MET A 12 -29.35 -19.03 10.00
C MET A 12 -28.35 -19.15 8.85
N LEU A 13 -28.82 -19.44 7.63
CA LEU A 13 -27.95 -19.58 6.46
C LEU A 13 -27.26 -18.26 6.08
N LEU A 14 -27.99 -17.14 6.19
CA LEU A 14 -27.43 -15.79 5.98
C LEU A 14 -26.39 -15.41 7.04
N THR A 15 -26.58 -15.82 8.30
CA THR A 15 -25.59 -15.53 9.35
C THR A 15 -24.27 -16.28 9.15
N VAL A 16 -24.28 -17.49 8.60
CA VAL A 16 -23.04 -18.25 8.33
C VAL A 16 -22.23 -17.62 7.18
N ALA A 17 -22.89 -17.02 6.19
CA ALA A 17 -22.20 -16.36 5.08
C ALA A 17 -21.48 -15.06 5.52
N ALA A 18 -22.03 -14.33 6.50
CA ALA A 18 -21.51 -13.03 6.94
C ALA A 18 -20.19 -13.10 7.73
N PHE A 19 -19.78 -14.26 8.23
CA PHE A 19 -18.55 -14.42 9.03
C PHE A 19 -17.29 -14.80 8.22
N ASN A 20 -17.38 -14.86 6.88
CA ASN A 20 -16.19 -15.12 6.06
C ASN A 20 -15.37 -13.85 5.84
N SER A 21 -14.68 -13.40 6.88
CA SER A 21 -13.63 -12.39 6.78
C SER A 21 -12.33 -13.09 6.40
N ASN A 22 -11.96 -13.07 5.12
CA ASN A 22 -10.63 -13.52 4.70
C ASN A 22 -9.60 -12.52 5.21
N ALA A 23 -8.73 -12.96 6.13
CA ALA A 23 -7.58 -12.16 6.55
C ALA A 23 -6.67 -11.94 5.34
N ALA A 24 -6.44 -10.68 4.96
CA ALA A 24 -5.47 -10.34 3.94
C ALA A 24 -4.07 -10.73 4.44
N THR A 25 -3.43 -11.69 3.77
CA THR A 25 -2.04 -12.04 4.05
C THR A 25 -1.13 -10.93 3.52
N PHE A 26 -0.21 -10.47 4.36
CA PHE A 26 0.78 -9.46 4.01
C PHE A 26 1.84 -10.07 3.08
N ASN A 27 1.59 -10.03 1.77
CA ASN A 27 2.51 -10.54 0.76
C ASN A 27 3.42 -9.43 0.23
N ASP A 28 4.69 -9.47 0.63
CA ASP A 28 5.77 -8.64 0.07
C ASP A 28 6.17 -9.16 -1.33
N ASP A 29 5.24 -9.12 -2.29
CA ASP A 29 5.47 -9.56 -3.66
C ASP A 29 5.86 -8.40 -4.57
N LYS A 30 7.15 -8.36 -4.89
CA LYS A 30 7.73 -7.35 -5.80
C LYS A 30 7.11 -7.36 -7.19
N LYS A 31 6.62 -8.50 -7.69
CA LYS A 31 5.97 -8.56 -9.00
C LYS A 31 4.61 -7.87 -8.96
N ALA A 32 3.82 -8.15 -7.94
CA ALA A 32 2.54 -7.51 -7.72
C ALA A 32 2.67 -5.97 -7.61
N PHE A 33 3.69 -5.47 -6.90
CA PHE A 33 3.93 -4.03 -6.82
C PHE A 33 4.31 -3.41 -8.18
N LYS A 34 5.08 -4.12 -9.01
CA LYS A 34 5.42 -3.64 -10.36
C LYS A 34 4.22 -3.64 -11.29
N GLU A 35 3.37 -4.66 -11.22
CA GLU A 35 2.13 -4.73 -12.00
C GLU A 35 1.15 -3.64 -11.57
N ALA A 36 0.99 -3.41 -10.27
CA ALA A 36 0.20 -2.30 -9.75
C ALA A 36 0.73 -0.94 -10.24
N ALA A 37 2.04 -0.72 -10.13
CA ALA A 37 2.69 0.50 -10.63
C ALA A 37 2.56 0.67 -12.15
N ALA A 38 2.53 -0.41 -12.93
CA ALA A 38 2.35 -0.33 -14.38
C ALA A 38 0.96 0.19 -14.78
N ASN A 39 -0.06 -0.07 -13.95
CA ASN A 39 -1.45 0.33 -14.20
C ASN A 39 -1.83 1.68 -13.56
N MET A 40 -0.89 2.36 -12.90
CA MET A 40 -1.12 3.66 -12.25
C MET A 40 -0.65 4.84 -13.11
N THR A 41 -1.40 5.94 -13.05
CA THR A 41 -0.94 7.24 -13.57
C THR A 41 0.20 7.80 -12.72
N GLN A 42 0.91 8.81 -13.23
CA GLN A 42 1.99 9.43 -12.47
C GLN A 42 1.49 10.10 -11.17
N GLU A 43 0.35 10.77 -11.21
CA GLU A 43 -0.27 11.41 -10.04
C GLU A 43 -0.64 10.38 -8.97
N GLN A 44 -1.14 9.20 -9.38
CA GLN A 44 -1.45 8.10 -8.46
C GLN A 44 -0.19 7.52 -7.81
N LYS A 45 0.91 7.41 -8.57
CA LYS A 45 2.21 6.99 -8.03
C LYS A 45 2.73 7.99 -7.00
N ASP A 46 2.66 9.28 -7.32
CA ASP A 46 3.14 10.34 -6.43
C ASP A 46 2.32 10.40 -5.13
N ALA A 47 0.99 10.29 -5.23
CA ALA A 47 0.10 10.18 -4.08
C ALA A 47 0.44 8.95 -3.22
N ARG A 48 0.67 7.80 -3.86
CA ARG A 48 1.04 6.57 -3.15
C ARG A 48 2.39 6.67 -2.46
N VAL A 49 3.39 7.29 -3.10
CA VAL A 49 4.70 7.56 -2.49
C VAL A 49 4.57 8.50 -1.28
N ALA A 50 3.69 9.50 -1.35
CA ALA A 50 3.42 10.40 -0.22
C ALA A 50 2.81 9.65 0.98
N GLU A 51 1.84 8.77 0.74
CA GLU A 51 1.26 7.89 1.78
C GLU A 51 2.33 6.99 2.42
N ILE A 52 3.16 6.35 1.58
CA ILE A 52 4.26 5.50 2.05
C ILE A 52 5.21 6.31 2.95
N LYS A 53 5.56 7.53 2.54
CA LYS A 53 6.43 8.42 3.30
C LYS A 53 5.83 8.77 4.66
N GLN A 54 4.54 9.12 4.70
CA GLN A 54 3.83 9.40 5.96
C GLN A 54 3.90 8.19 6.90
N ARG A 55 3.59 6.99 6.38
CA ARG A 55 3.62 5.77 7.19
C ARG A 55 5.00 5.44 7.74
N VAL A 56 6.05 5.65 6.94
CA VAL A 56 7.44 5.46 7.40
C VAL A 56 7.78 6.44 8.53
N GLU A 57 7.38 7.71 8.43
CA GLU A 57 7.60 8.69 9.49
C GLU A 57 6.83 8.34 10.77
N GLU A 58 5.59 7.85 10.66
CA GLU A 58 4.82 7.32 11.80
C GLU A 58 5.57 6.17 12.50
N ILE A 59 6.02 5.16 11.75
CA ILE A 59 6.77 4.03 12.30
C ILE A 59 8.09 4.51 12.92
N LYS A 60 8.74 5.49 12.31
CA LYS A 60 10.00 6.07 12.83
C LYS A 60 9.77 6.78 14.15
N ALA A 61 8.73 7.59 14.27
CA ALA A 61 8.37 8.36 15.47
C ALA A 61 7.81 7.50 16.61
N MET A 62 7.32 6.28 16.32
CA MET A 62 6.80 5.35 17.33
C MET A 62 7.86 4.97 18.38
N ASP A 63 7.48 4.97 19.66
CA ASP A 63 8.29 4.35 20.72
C ASP A 63 8.20 2.82 20.62
N LYS A 64 9.37 2.18 20.48
CA LYS A 64 9.50 0.74 20.25
C LYS A 64 10.04 0.02 21.49
N SER A 65 10.25 0.74 22.59
CA SER A 65 10.83 0.22 23.83
C SER A 65 9.99 -0.92 24.42
N GLY A 66 8.66 -0.78 24.39
CA GLY A 66 7.69 -1.76 24.87
C GLY A 66 7.39 -2.93 23.92
N LEU A 67 7.90 -2.91 22.69
CA LEU A 67 7.55 -3.94 21.69
C LEU A 67 8.32 -5.25 21.90
N ASN A 68 7.59 -6.36 21.81
CA ASN A 68 8.14 -7.70 21.83
C ASN A 68 8.83 -8.04 20.50
N LYS A 69 9.51 -9.19 20.44
CA LYS A 69 10.28 -9.59 19.25
C LYS A 69 9.41 -9.80 18.01
N ALA A 70 8.18 -10.29 18.17
CA ALA A 70 7.27 -10.53 17.05
C ALA A 70 6.77 -9.20 16.46
N GLU A 71 6.35 -8.26 17.31
CA GLU A 71 5.91 -6.92 16.90
C GLU A 71 7.02 -6.13 16.20
N LYS A 72 8.25 -6.20 16.72
CA LYS A 72 9.43 -5.59 16.06
C LYS A 72 9.69 -6.22 14.69
N LYS A 73 9.49 -7.52 14.55
CA LYS A 73 9.65 -8.24 13.28
C LYS A 73 8.57 -7.83 12.27
N GLU A 74 7.34 -7.64 12.74
CA GLU A 74 6.22 -7.17 11.92
C GLU A 74 6.47 -5.76 11.38
N LEU A 75 6.85 -4.80 12.24
CA LEU A 75 7.22 -3.44 11.79
C LEU A 75 8.37 -3.45 10.78
N LYS A 76 9.37 -4.32 10.97
CA LYS A 76 10.47 -4.47 10.01
C LYS A 76 10.00 -5.04 8.68
N SER A 77 9.06 -5.97 8.70
CA SER A 77 8.44 -6.55 7.50
C SER A 77 7.63 -5.51 6.75
N GLU A 78 6.84 -4.72 7.47
CA GLU A 78 6.06 -3.61 6.93
C GLU A 78 6.97 -2.58 6.26
N LEU A 79 8.00 -2.09 6.96
CA LEU A 79 8.98 -1.15 6.40
C LEU A 79 9.67 -1.68 5.14
N LYS A 80 9.99 -2.98 5.13
CA LYS A 80 10.61 -3.62 3.96
C LYS A 80 9.67 -3.66 2.77
N SER A 81 8.39 -3.97 2.99
CA SER A 81 7.38 -3.99 1.95
C SER A 81 7.10 -2.59 1.40
N LEU A 82 6.94 -1.59 2.28
CA LEU A 82 6.80 -0.17 1.90
C LEU A 82 7.96 0.30 1.02
N LYS A 83 9.19 -0.13 1.34
CA LYS A 83 10.38 0.15 0.51
C LYS A 83 10.26 -0.47 -0.87
N HIS A 84 9.87 -1.74 -0.97
CA HIS A 84 9.73 -2.42 -2.26
C HIS A 84 8.62 -1.80 -3.11
N GLU A 85 7.51 -1.43 -2.49
CA GLU A 85 6.41 -0.74 -3.14
C GLU A 85 6.87 0.62 -3.67
N ALA A 86 7.49 1.45 -2.84
CA ALA A 86 8.04 2.73 -3.27
C ALA A 86 9.02 2.56 -4.45
N GLN A 87 9.92 1.58 -4.39
CA GLN A 87 10.83 1.26 -5.50
C GLN A 87 10.09 0.91 -6.79
N ALA A 88 9.00 0.16 -6.72
CA ALA A 88 8.19 -0.18 -7.88
C ALA A 88 7.45 1.03 -8.47
N MET A 89 7.07 2.00 -7.63
CA MET A 89 6.48 3.27 -8.07
C MET A 89 7.50 4.20 -8.76
N GLY A 90 8.79 3.81 -8.83
CA GLY A 90 9.90 4.62 -9.36
C GLY A 90 10.93 5.05 -8.30
N GLY A 91 10.70 4.70 -7.03
CA GLY A 91 11.42 5.03 -5.77
C GLY A 91 12.94 5.03 -5.80
N GLY A 92 13.51 4.25 -6.71
CA GLY A 92 14.94 3.95 -6.79
C GLY A 92 15.69 4.66 -7.92
N GLY A 93 15.01 5.46 -8.76
CA GLY A 93 15.62 6.32 -9.77
C GLY A 93 15.47 7.79 -9.42
N VAL A 94 16.25 8.67 -10.06
CA VAL A 94 16.07 10.13 -9.93
C VAL A 94 14.67 10.48 -10.44
N TYR A 95 13.73 10.72 -9.53
CA TYR A 95 12.45 11.33 -9.89
C TYR A 95 12.72 12.78 -10.27
N LEU A 96 12.72 13.05 -11.56
CA LEU A 96 12.39 14.37 -12.03
C LEU A 96 10.87 14.48 -11.94
N SER A 97 10.37 15.25 -10.97
CA SER A 97 8.97 15.69 -10.98
C SER A 97 8.67 16.36 -12.31
N VAL A 98 7.40 16.39 -12.74
CA VAL A 98 7.01 17.11 -13.98
C VAL A 98 7.55 18.55 -13.98
N GLY A 99 7.53 19.22 -12.82
CA GLY A 99 8.16 20.53 -12.66
C GLY A 99 9.67 20.53 -12.89
N ALA A 100 10.39 19.54 -12.39
CA ALA A 100 11.83 19.41 -12.62
C ALA A 100 12.17 19.05 -14.08
N ILE A 101 11.35 18.21 -14.75
CA ILE A 101 11.47 17.93 -16.19
C ILE A 101 11.26 19.21 -17.00
N ILE A 102 10.22 19.99 -16.69
CA ILE A 102 9.93 21.27 -17.35
C ILE A 102 11.10 22.23 -17.17
N ILE A 103 11.64 22.36 -15.94
CA ILE A 103 12.80 23.22 -15.67
C ILE A 103 14.02 22.80 -16.50
N ILE A 104 14.31 21.50 -16.60
CA ILE A 104 15.43 21.00 -17.42
C ILE A 104 15.21 21.34 -18.90
N ILE A 105 14.00 21.13 -19.43
CA ILE A 105 13.67 21.47 -20.82
C ILE A 105 13.84 22.98 -21.06
N LEU A 106 13.35 23.83 -20.15
CA LEU A 106 13.50 25.28 -20.25
C LEU A 106 14.97 25.70 -20.22
N VAL A 107 15.78 25.10 -19.35
CA VAL A 107 17.23 25.38 -19.27
C VAL A 107 17.95 24.95 -20.55
N LEU A 108 17.60 23.80 -21.13
CA LEU A 108 18.18 23.35 -22.40
C LEU A 108 17.84 24.30 -23.56
N ILE A 109 16.62 24.85 -23.60
CA ILE A 109 16.21 25.85 -24.60
C ILE A 109 16.95 27.18 -24.42
N LEU A 110 17.30 27.56 -23.18
CA LEU A 110 18.02 28.81 -22.91
C LEU A 110 19.52 28.71 -23.19
N ILE A 111 20.10 27.51 -23.07
CA ILE A 111 21.54 27.26 -23.27
C ILE A 111 21.86 26.91 -24.74
N LEU A 112 20.92 26.30 -25.47
CA LEU A 112 21.04 25.99 -26.89
C LEU A 112 20.75 27.23 -27.75
#